data_AF-A0A8X6NSS3-F1
#
_entry.id   AF-A0A8X6NSS3-F1
#
_cell.length_a   1.000
_cell.length_b   1.000
_cell.length_c   1.000
_cell.angle_alpha   90.00
_cell.angle_beta   90.00
_cell.angle_gamma   90.00
#
_symmetry.space_group_name_H-M   'P 1'
#
loop_
_entity.id
_entity.type
_entity.pdbx_description
1 polymer ?
#
loop_
_entity_poly.entity_id
_entity_poly.type
_entity_poly.pdbx_seq_one_letter_code
_entity_poly.pdbx_strand_id
1 'polypeptide(L)'
;MIFAFLVLALALVEGNEETTTSRYERCDVSVWLGYYEIYPKELLEANYALTDELLDNGCPDLQRMKKNFEDYLEDCLKPGDAVFPFYAYDGKYIEEVCNKNSEIRANYVRHAECYRGLKNAFKRCEENATGQYERYRESGGHIDSTYSDYQRMCIRSAFSYVCDATEIAATCGEQAYRDFFELGKLRDSTKGIRYFCSAYDFERELNTGFFAQLQINENQRQEYNEVLDYLKTPFVWEFFKQ
;
A
#
# COMPACT_ATOMS: atom_id res chain seq x y z
N MET A 1 33.10 55.21 40.63
CA MET A 1 32.60 54.79 39.30
C MET A 1 31.49 53.77 39.53
N ILE A 2 30.25 54.24 39.73
CA ILE A 2 29.14 54.28 38.74
C ILE A 2 28.66 52.85 38.40
N PHE A 3 27.61 52.33 39.07
CA PHE A 3 26.16 52.26 38.69
C PHE A 3 25.93 51.41 37.40
N ALA A 4 24.88 50.60 37.15
CA ALA A 4 23.72 50.05 37.84
C ALA A 4 22.96 49.16 36.82
N PHE A 5 21.87 48.54 37.26
CA PHE A 5 20.85 47.74 36.56
C PHE A 5 20.37 48.23 35.17
N LEU A 6 20.19 47.28 34.23
CA LEU A 6 18.95 46.89 33.51
C LEU A 6 18.17 47.95 32.65
N VAL A 7 17.79 47.54 31.41
CA VAL A 7 16.53 47.79 30.65
C VAL A 7 16.59 48.51 29.28
N LEU A 8 15.91 47.87 28.30
CA LEU A 8 15.20 48.33 27.06
C LEU A 8 15.91 48.46 25.68
N ALA A 9 15.69 47.40 24.89
CA ALA A 9 15.00 47.34 23.57
C ALA A 9 15.31 48.36 22.45
N LEU A 10 15.62 47.80 21.28
CA LEU A 10 15.04 48.19 19.98
C LEU A 10 15.02 46.95 19.06
N ALA A 11 13.83 46.65 18.54
CA ALA A 11 13.58 45.61 17.55
C ALA A 11 13.89 46.13 16.14
N LEU A 12 14.41 45.26 15.26
CA LEU A 12 13.78 44.82 13.99
C LEU A 12 14.83 44.30 12.98
N VAL A 13 14.58 43.05 12.57
CA VAL A 13 14.77 42.44 11.23
C VAL A 13 16.21 42.27 10.72
N GLU A 14 16.62 40.99 10.63
CA GLU A 14 17.33 40.34 9.51
C GLU A 14 17.92 39.02 10.03
N GLY A 15 17.68 37.84 9.49
CA GLY A 15 16.80 37.35 8.46
C GLY A 15 16.49 35.89 8.78
N ASN A 16 15.37 35.41 8.26
CA ASN A 16 14.98 34.02 8.27
C ASN A 16 16.08 33.22 7.53
N GLU A 17 16.87 32.40 8.21
CA GLU A 17 17.65 31.36 7.53
C GLU A 17 16.67 30.28 7.07
N GLU A 18 15.93 30.58 5.99
CA GLU A 18 15.40 29.56 5.12
C GLU A 18 16.60 28.87 4.48
N THR A 19 16.98 27.72 5.02
CA THR A 19 17.80 26.74 4.29
C THR A 19 17.05 26.40 3.00
N THR A 20 17.40 27.09 1.93
CA THR A 20 16.81 26.92 0.60
C THR A 20 17.40 25.66 -0.02
N THR A 21 16.98 24.49 0.48
CA THR A 21 17.21 23.21 -0.20
C THR A 21 16.71 23.35 -1.63
N SER A 22 17.58 23.08 -2.60
CA SER A 22 17.25 23.27 -4.01
C SER A 22 16.09 22.36 -4.41
N ARG A 23 15.28 22.77 -5.40
CA ARG A 23 14.20 21.91 -5.92
C ARG A 23 14.72 20.53 -6.36
N TYR A 24 15.93 20.48 -6.92
CA TYR A 24 16.57 19.22 -7.32
C TYR A 24 16.79 18.29 -6.12
N GLU A 25 17.27 18.81 -5.00
CA GLU A 25 17.48 18.04 -3.77
C GLU A 25 16.15 17.63 -3.11
N ARG A 26 15.11 18.46 -3.18
CA ARG A 26 13.78 18.13 -2.63
C ARG A 26 13.01 17.12 -3.46
N CYS A 27 13.26 17.08 -4.77
CA CYS A 27 12.58 16.21 -5.72
C CYS A 27 13.40 14.97 -6.11
N ASP A 28 14.42 14.64 -5.33
CA ASP A 28 15.15 13.38 -5.48
C ASP A 28 14.28 12.22 -4.96
N VAL A 29 14.26 11.10 -5.70
CA VAL A 29 13.48 9.91 -5.35
C VAL A 29 13.83 9.34 -3.97
N SER A 30 15.06 9.54 -3.50
CA SER A 30 15.48 9.12 -2.15
C SER A 30 14.72 9.85 -1.04
N VAL A 31 14.32 11.10 -1.27
CA VAL A 31 13.47 11.86 -0.33
C VAL A 31 12.11 11.20 -0.22
N TRP A 32 11.51 10.85 -1.36
CA TRP A 32 10.24 10.14 -1.43
C TRP A 32 10.32 8.77 -0.73
N LEU A 33 11.38 8.00 -0.99
CA LEU A 33 11.62 6.72 -0.32
C LEU A 33 11.82 6.88 1.19
N GLY A 34 12.48 7.94 1.63
CA GLY A 34 12.71 8.26 3.04
C GLY A 34 11.42 8.47 3.84
N TYR A 35 10.31 8.85 3.19
CA TYR A 35 9.03 8.99 3.89
C TYR A 35 8.47 7.65 4.39
N TYR A 36 8.80 6.53 3.75
CA TYR A 36 8.42 5.22 4.27
C TYR A 36 9.13 4.86 5.59
N GLU A 37 10.27 5.49 5.89
CA GLU A 37 10.95 5.31 7.18
C GLU A 37 10.16 5.95 8.34
N ILE A 38 9.22 6.85 8.04
CA ILE A 38 8.31 7.44 9.02
C ILE A 38 7.24 6.44 9.46
N TYR A 39 6.98 5.40 8.66
CA TYR A 39 5.93 4.44 8.96
C TYR A 39 6.17 3.77 10.32
N PRO A 40 5.20 3.83 11.26
CA PRO A 40 5.39 3.28 12.61
C PRO A 40 5.73 1.80 12.58
N LYS A 41 6.84 1.43 13.24
CA LYS A 41 7.36 0.07 13.23
C LYS A 41 6.35 -0.92 13.81
N GLU A 42 5.63 -0.52 14.86
CA GLU A 42 4.60 -1.34 15.52
C GLU A 42 3.45 -1.67 14.56
N LEU A 43 3.10 -0.75 13.66
CA LEU A 43 2.10 -0.99 12.62
C LEU A 43 2.61 -1.94 11.54
N LEU A 44 3.90 -1.86 11.16
CA LEU A 44 4.52 -2.83 10.25
C LEU A 44 4.52 -4.24 10.86
N GLU A 45 4.92 -4.35 12.12
CA GLU A 45 5.00 -5.64 12.83
C GLU A 45 3.63 -6.27 13.08
N ALA A 46 2.59 -5.44 13.22
CA ALA A 46 1.20 -5.88 13.34
C ALA A 46 0.67 -6.54 12.05
N ASN A 47 1.33 -6.34 10.90
CA ASN A 47 0.87 -6.80 9.58
C ASN A 47 -0.58 -6.35 9.33
N TYR A 48 -1.52 -7.30 9.25
CA TYR A 48 -2.95 -7.04 9.07
C TYR A 48 -3.71 -6.84 10.40
N ALA A 49 -3.10 -7.11 11.56
CA ALA A 49 -3.76 -7.10 12.87
C ALA A 49 -3.78 -5.71 13.54
N LEU A 50 -4.29 -4.70 12.84
CA LEU A 50 -4.36 -3.31 13.33
C LEU A 50 -5.44 -3.19 14.42
N THR A 51 -5.06 -2.74 15.61
CA THR A 51 -5.98 -2.44 16.72
C THR A 51 -6.20 -0.93 16.84
N ASP A 52 -7.26 -0.52 17.55
CA ASP A 52 -7.47 0.89 17.85
C ASP A 52 -6.32 1.50 18.64
N GLU A 53 -5.75 0.78 19.61
CA GLU A 53 -4.58 1.24 20.37
C GLU A 53 -3.37 1.50 19.47
N LEU A 54 -3.09 0.57 18.54
CA LEU A 54 -1.99 0.72 17.59
C LEU A 54 -2.23 1.92 16.66
N LEU A 55 -3.45 2.06 16.14
CA LEU A 55 -3.81 3.16 15.25
C LEU A 55 -3.80 4.51 15.98
N ASP A 56 -4.30 4.58 17.21
CA ASP A 56 -4.31 5.82 18.00
C ASP A 56 -2.90 6.34 18.26
N ASN A 57 -1.93 5.44 18.46
CA ASN A 57 -0.52 5.80 18.64
C ASN A 57 0.20 6.09 17.31
N GLY A 58 -0.09 5.33 16.25
CA GLY A 58 0.62 5.44 14.97
C GLY A 58 0.06 6.48 13.99
N CYS A 59 -1.20 6.87 14.14
CA CYS A 59 -1.85 7.79 13.21
C CYS A 59 -1.23 9.18 13.08
N PRO A 60 -0.68 9.82 14.14
CA PRO A 60 0.06 11.07 13.98
C PRO A 60 1.22 10.97 12.98
N ASP A 61 1.96 9.86 13.00
CA ASP A 61 3.07 9.61 12.09
C ASP A 61 2.59 9.25 10.68
N LEU A 62 1.52 8.45 10.57
CA LEU A 62 0.89 8.17 9.27
C LEU A 62 0.37 9.44 8.59
N GLN A 63 -0.26 10.35 9.34
CA GLN A 63 -0.74 11.63 8.81
C GLN A 63 0.43 12.54 8.41
N ARG A 64 1.54 12.54 9.15
CA ARG A 64 2.77 13.24 8.74
C ARG A 64 3.34 12.67 7.45
N MET A 65 3.41 11.34 7.33
CA MET A 65 3.85 10.66 6.13
C MET A 65 2.95 11.00 4.93
N LYS A 66 1.62 11.01 5.13
CA LYS A 66 0.65 11.44 4.11
C LYS A 66 0.95 12.82 3.58
N LYS A 67 1.08 13.79 4.49
CA LYS A 67 1.35 15.17 4.12
C LYS A 67 2.67 15.29 3.34
N ASN A 68 3.73 14.62 3.78
CA ASN A 68 5.01 14.65 3.08
C ASN A 68 4.91 14.12 1.65
N PHE A 69 4.12 13.06 1.43
CA PHE A 69 3.86 12.58 0.08
C PHE A 69 3.06 13.58 -0.75
N GLU A 70 2.00 14.17 -0.18
CA GLU A 70 1.19 15.20 -0.86
C GLU A 70 2.05 16.39 -1.29
N ASP A 71 2.86 16.92 -0.37
CA ASP A 71 3.79 18.03 -0.63
C ASP A 71 4.79 17.66 -1.74
N TYR A 72 5.34 16.44 -1.73
CA TYR A 72 6.24 15.97 -2.78
C TYR A 72 5.54 15.84 -4.14
N LEU A 73 4.34 15.28 -4.19
CA LEU A 73 3.59 15.12 -5.44
C LEU A 73 3.27 16.50 -6.06
N GLU A 74 2.89 17.49 -5.24
CA GLU A 74 2.61 18.86 -5.66
C GLU A 74 3.86 19.60 -6.16
N ASP A 75 4.97 19.51 -5.42
CA ASP A 75 6.19 20.27 -5.72
C ASP A 75 7.04 19.65 -6.85
N CYS A 76 7.00 18.33 -6.99
CA CYS A 76 7.98 17.58 -7.77
C CYS A 76 7.44 16.93 -9.04
N LEU A 77 6.14 16.63 -9.11
CA LEU A 77 5.55 16.00 -10.28
C LEU A 77 4.75 17.00 -11.11
N LYS A 78 4.86 16.91 -12.43
CA LYS A 78 4.08 17.69 -13.39
C LYS A 78 3.16 16.79 -14.22
N PRO A 79 2.06 17.34 -14.76
CA PRO A 79 1.22 16.60 -15.71
C PRO A 79 2.05 16.02 -16.86
N GLY A 80 1.94 14.71 -17.05
CA GLY A 80 2.66 13.97 -18.10
C GLY A 80 3.99 13.36 -17.69
N ASP A 81 4.47 13.58 -16.46
CA ASP A 81 5.63 12.86 -15.95
C ASP A 81 5.31 11.36 -15.85
N ALA A 82 6.28 10.52 -16.21
CA ALA A 82 6.17 9.07 -16.08
C ALA A 82 6.29 8.70 -14.60
N VAL A 83 5.14 8.65 -13.94
CA VAL A 83 5.05 8.32 -12.53
C VAL A 83 5.09 6.79 -12.38
N PHE A 84 6.21 6.26 -11.89
CA PHE A 84 6.28 4.85 -11.47
C PHE A 84 5.20 4.57 -10.40
N PRO A 85 4.63 3.35 -10.33
CA PRO A 85 3.45 3.03 -9.49
C PRO A 85 3.65 3.28 -8.01
N PHE A 86 4.91 3.33 -7.56
CA PHE A 86 5.25 3.64 -6.18
C PHE A 86 4.72 5.01 -5.77
N TYR A 87 4.72 6.00 -6.67
CA TYR A 87 4.18 7.33 -6.43
C TYR A 87 2.64 7.41 -6.48
N ALA A 88 1.94 6.28 -6.66
CA ALA A 88 0.48 6.24 -6.72
C ALA A 88 -0.22 6.42 -5.35
N TYR A 89 0.47 7.11 -4.45
CA TYR A 89 0.00 7.47 -3.12
C TYR A 89 -1.12 8.50 -3.23
N ASP A 90 -2.32 8.17 -2.77
CA ASP A 90 -3.47 9.09 -2.72
C ASP A 90 -3.95 9.38 -1.29
N GLY A 91 -3.26 8.82 -0.29
CA GLY A 91 -3.55 9.02 1.12
C GLY A 91 -4.87 8.44 1.64
N LYS A 92 -5.75 7.90 0.80
CA LYS A 92 -7.10 7.44 1.20
C LYS A 92 -7.06 6.33 2.25
N TYR A 93 -6.10 5.42 2.15
CA TYR A 93 -5.90 4.39 3.17
C TYR A 93 -5.65 5.01 4.55
N ILE A 94 -4.77 6.01 4.62
CA ILE A 94 -4.42 6.68 5.88
C ILE A 94 -5.61 7.48 6.41
N GLU A 95 -6.35 8.17 5.54
CA GLU A 95 -7.57 8.88 5.93
C GLU A 95 -8.60 7.93 6.57
N GLU A 96 -8.84 6.77 5.96
CA GLU A 96 -9.79 5.80 6.49
C GLU A 96 -9.32 5.17 7.79
N VAL A 97 -8.10 4.61 7.86
CA VAL A 97 -7.63 3.94 9.09
C VAL A 97 -7.44 4.90 10.26
N CYS A 98 -7.15 6.17 10.00
CA CYS A 98 -6.96 7.17 11.06
C CYS A 98 -8.22 7.94 11.45
N ASN A 99 -9.31 7.82 10.69
CA ASN A 99 -10.59 8.39 11.08
C ASN A 99 -11.30 7.47 12.08
N LYS A 100 -11.39 7.90 13.35
CA LYS A 100 -12.10 7.13 14.40
C LYS A 100 -13.59 6.94 14.15
N ASN A 101 -14.19 7.76 13.29
CA ASN A 101 -15.59 7.66 12.90
C ASN A 101 -15.77 6.88 11.58
N SER A 102 -14.70 6.34 11.00
CA SER A 102 -14.80 5.52 9.78
C SER A 102 -15.43 4.17 10.08
N GLU A 103 -16.49 3.85 9.34
CA GLU A 103 -17.10 2.53 9.37
C GLU A 103 -16.15 1.47 8.81
N ILE A 104 -15.35 1.80 7.79
CA ILE A 104 -14.34 0.89 7.22
C ILE A 104 -13.30 0.54 8.28
N ARG A 105 -12.77 1.53 9.02
CA ARG A 105 -11.86 1.29 10.15
C ARG A 105 -12.52 0.40 11.19
N ALA A 106 -13.72 0.76 11.66
CA ALA A 106 -14.39 0.03 12.73
C ALA A 106 -14.66 -1.44 12.35
N ASN A 107 -15.12 -1.68 11.12
CA ASN A 107 -15.38 -3.00 10.57
C ASN A 107 -14.10 -3.82 10.41
N TYR A 108 -12.97 -3.19 10.08
CA TYR A 108 -11.69 -3.88 9.99
C TYR A 108 -11.12 -4.24 11.37
N VAL A 109 -11.04 -3.25 12.27
CA VAL A 109 -10.38 -3.37 13.58
C VAL A 109 -11.07 -4.39 14.49
N ARG A 110 -12.39 -4.58 14.37
CA ARG A 110 -13.11 -5.59 15.18
C ARG A 110 -12.59 -7.02 14.97
N HIS A 111 -11.93 -7.30 13.85
CA HIS A 111 -11.38 -8.62 13.51
C HIS A 111 -9.87 -8.74 13.79
N ALA A 112 -9.24 -7.70 14.33
CA ALA A 112 -7.79 -7.62 14.50
C ALA A 112 -7.18 -8.81 15.25
N GLU A 113 -7.87 -9.30 16.29
CA GLU A 113 -7.41 -10.47 17.04
C GLU A 113 -7.41 -11.74 16.19
N CYS A 114 -8.40 -11.93 15.32
CA CYS A 114 -8.43 -13.07 14.41
C CYS A 114 -7.32 -12.96 13.35
N TYR A 115 -7.15 -11.77 12.75
CA TYR A 115 -6.07 -11.53 11.79
C TYR A 115 -4.68 -11.79 12.40
N ARG A 116 -4.50 -11.49 13.68
CA ARG A 116 -3.24 -11.78 14.39
C ARG A 116 -2.91 -13.28 14.38
N GLY A 117 -3.92 -14.14 14.53
CA GLY A 117 -3.78 -15.60 14.46
C GLY A 117 -3.32 -16.12 13.09
N LEU A 118 -3.51 -15.33 12.03
CA LEU A 118 -3.21 -15.71 10.65
C LEU A 118 -1.80 -15.32 10.19
N LYS A 119 -0.95 -14.72 11.04
CA LYS A 119 0.42 -14.30 10.67
C LYS A 119 1.21 -15.38 9.92
N ASN A 120 1.14 -16.63 10.40
CA ASN A 120 1.82 -17.75 9.75
C ASN A 120 1.15 -18.20 8.45
N ALA A 121 -0.17 -18.01 8.31
CA ALA A 121 -0.90 -18.28 7.08
C ALA A 121 -0.49 -17.29 5.99
N PHE A 122 -0.44 -15.98 6.30
CA PHE A 122 0.00 -14.96 5.36
C PHE A 122 1.42 -15.20 4.84
N LYS A 123 2.34 -15.57 5.74
CA LYS A 123 3.71 -15.95 5.33
C LYS A 123 3.70 -17.15 4.37
N ARG A 124 2.89 -18.18 4.64
CA ARG A 124 2.76 -19.33 3.73
C ARG A 124 2.15 -18.94 2.39
N CYS A 125 1.19 -18.02 2.36
CA CYS A 125 0.60 -17.51 1.13
C CYS A 125 1.66 -16.85 0.23
N GLU A 126 2.54 -16.02 0.80
CA GLU A 126 3.65 -15.38 0.07
C GLU A 126 4.66 -16.41 -0.47
N GLU A 127 5.07 -17.36 0.38
CA GLU A 127 6.00 -18.44 -0.01
C GLU A 127 5.39 -19.32 -1.11
N ASN A 128 4.12 -19.69 -0.97
CA ASN A 128 3.40 -20.48 -1.96
C ASN A 128 3.20 -19.71 -3.26
N ALA A 129 2.89 -18.41 -3.21
CA ALA A 129 2.78 -17.55 -4.40
C ALA A 129 4.04 -17.62 -5.26
N THR A 130 5.19 -17.54 -4.59
CA THR A 130 6.50 -17.65 -5.21
C THR A 130 6.67 -19.02 -5.84
N GLY A 131 6.42 -20.11 -5.10
CA GLY A 131 6.53 -21.47 -5.61
C GLY A 131 5.58 -21.78 -6.78
N GLN A 132 4.35 -21.26 -6.76
CA GLN A 132 3.39 -21.44 -7.85
C GLN A 132 3.83 -20.68 -9.11
N TYR A 133 4.33 -19.45 -8.98
CA TYR A 133 4.85 -18.70 -10.11
C TYR A 133 6.03 -19.41 -10.77
N GLU A 134 6.95 -19.96 -9.96
CA GLU A 134 8.10 -20.71 -10.48
C GLU A 134 7.66 -21.98 -11.24
N ARG A 135 6.71 -22.73 -10.70
CA ARG A 135 6.12 -23.88 -11.42
C ARG A 135 5.43 -23.47 -12.71
N TYR A 136 4.65 -22.39 -12.67
CA TYR A 136 3.99 -21.83 -13.85
C TYR A 136 5.02 -21.52 -14.95
N ARG A 137 6.11 -20.83 -14.58
CA ARG A 137 7.25 -20.54 -15.45
C ARG A 137 7.87 -21.79 -16.06
N GLU A 138 8.20 -22.77 -15.23
CA GLU A 138 8.84 -24.02 -15.65
C GLU A 138 7.93 -24.87 -16.56
N SER A 139 6.61 -24.79 -16.38
CA SER A 139 5.61 -25.51 -17.18
C SER A 139 5.40 -24.94 -18.59
N GLY A 140 6.14 -23.89 -18.98
CA GLY A 140 5.97 -23.22 -20.27
C GLY A 140 4.88 -22.15 -20.25
N GLY A 141 4.56 -21.60 -19.07
CA GLY A 141 3.75 -20.38 -18.97
C GLY A 141 4.29 -19.29 -19.89
N HIS A 142 3.41 -18.48 -20.47
CA HIS A 142 3.81 -17.42 -21.38
C HIS A 142 4.57 -16.35 -20.58
N ILE A 143 5.90 -16.28 -20.70
CA ILE A 143 6.69 -15.23 -20.07
C ILE A 143 7.19 -14.29 -21.13
N ASP A 144 6.69 -13.06 -21.11
CA ASP A 144 7.28 -11.99 -21.90
C ASP A 144 8.61 -11.58 -21.25
N SER A 145 9.73 -11.89 -21.90
CA SER A 145 11.06 -11.57 -21.39
C SER A 145 11.26 -10.07 -21.11
N THR A 146 10.51 -9.22 -21.81
CA THR A 146 10.55 -7.75 -21.68
C THR A 146 9.85 -7.28 -20.41
N TYR A 147 8.82 -8.00 -19.98
CA TYR A 147 7.97 -7.64 -18.84
C TYR A 147 8.00 -8.67 -17.71
N SER A 148 8.99 -9.56 -17.72
CA SER A 148 9.09 -10.69 -16.80
C SER A 148 9.00 -10.28 -15.31
N ASP A 149 9.58 -9.14 -14.94
CA ASP A 149 9.47 -8.59 -13.59
C ASP A 149 8.05 -8.09 -13.27
N TYR A 150 7.38 -7.38 -14.18
CA TYR A 150 6.00 -6.90 -14.02
C TYR A 150 5.02 -8.07 -13.91
N GLN A 151 5.18 -9.05 -14.78
CA GLN A 151 4.39 -10.28 -14.77
C GLN A 151 4.58 -11.06 -13.47
N ARG A 152 5.83 -11.23 -13.03
CA ARG A 152 6.16 -11.87 -11.75
C ARG A 152 5.49 -11.13 -10.59
N MET A 153 5.56 -9.80 -10.58
CA MET A 153 4.94 -8.99 -9.53
C MET A 153 3.42 -9.10 -9.56
N CYS A 154 2.78 -9.05 -10.73
CA CYS A 154 1.35 -9.22 -10.86
C CYS A 154 0.90 -10.59 -10.33
N ILE A 155 1.42 -11.69 -10.90
CA ILE A 155 0.95 -13.05 -10.61
C ILE A 155 1.20 -13.41 -9.13
N ARG A 156 2.41 -13.18 -8.61
CA ARG A 156 2.73 -13.53 -7.22
C ARG A 156 1.90 -12.71 -6.24
N SER A 157 1.81 -11.40 -6.44
CA SER A 157 1.11 -10.54 -5.48
C SER A 157 -0.40 -10.76 -5.54
N ALA A 158 -0.97 -10.95 -6.73
CA ALA A 158 -2.38 -11.30 -6.89
C ALA A 158 -2.69 -12.64 -6.19
N PHE A 159 -1.86 -13.67 -6.41
CA PHE A 159 -2.06 -14.96 -5.74
C PHE A 159 -1.93 -14.86 -4.21
N SER A 160 -0.90 -14.18 -3.71
CA SER A 160 -0.70 -14.02 -2.26
C SER A 160 -1.90 -13.34 -1.64
N TYR A 161 -2.37 -12.23 -2.24
CA TYR A 161 -3.50 -11.46 -1.72
C TYR A 161 -4.81 -12.25 -1.72
N VAL A 162 -5.02 -13.05 -2.76
CA VAL A 162 -6.16 -13.96 -2.88
C VAL A 162 -6.06 -15.10 -1.85
N CYS A 163 -4.88 -15.67 -1.64
CA CYS A 163 -4.65 -16.70 -0.62
C CYS A 163 -4.91 -16.15 0.79
N ASP A 164 -4.44 -14.94 1.09
CA ASP A 164 -4.69 -14.27 2.37
C ASP A 164 -6.20 -14.08 2.60
N ALA A 165 -6.93 -13.62 1.58
CA ALA A 165 -8.38 -13.47 1.60
C ALA A 165 -9.10 -14.80 1.92
N THR A 166 -8.70 -15.90 1.28
CA THR A 166 -9.27 -17.22 1.54
C THR A 166 -8.94 -17.76 2.94
N GLU A 167 -7.72 -17.55 3.43
CA GLU A 167 -7.35 -17.95 4.80
C GLU A 167 -8.17 -17.16 5.84
N ILE A 168 -8.43 -15.88 5.59
CA ILE A 168 -9.31 -15.05 6.40
C ILE A 168 -10.75 -15.55 6.35
N ALA A 169 -11.31 -15.80 5.16
CA ALA A 169 -12.68 -16.28 5.04
C ALA A 169 -12.88 -17.63 5.75
N ALA A 170 -11.94 -18.56 5.58
CA ALA A 170 -11.98 -19.88 6.20
C ALA A 170 -11.82 -19.85 7.74
N THR A 171 -11.03 -18.92 8.28
CA THR A 171 -10.67 -18.91 9.70
C THR A 171 -11.47 -17.88 10.51
N CYS A 172 -11.62 -16.66 9.97
CA CYS A 172 -12.27 -15.53 10.62
C CYS A 172 -13.71 -15.31 10.13
N GLY A 173 -14.13 -16.01 9.08
CA GLY A 173 -15.46 -15.93 8.49
C GLY A 173 -15.54 -14.94 7.33
N GLU A 174 -16.58 -15.12 6.51
CA GLU A 174 -16.79 -14.36 5.27
C GLU A 174 -16.82 -12.84 5.49
N GLN A 175 -17.47 -12.38 6.57
CA GLN A 175 -17.54 -10.94 6.85
C GLN A 175 -16.16 -10.33 7.15
N ALA A 176 -15.28 -11.07 7.86
CA ALA A 176 -13.93 -10.60 8.12
C ALA A 176 -13.13 -10.46 6.82
N TYR A 177 -13.28 -11.41 5.89
CA TYR A 177 -12.70 -11.30 4.55
C TYR A 177 -13.21 -10.04 3.83
N ARG A 178 -14.52 -9.77 3.83
CA ARG A 178 -15.09 -8.59 3.18
C ARG A 178 -14.54 -7.30 3.76
N ASP A 179 -14.46 -7.20 5.09
CA ASP A 179 -13.93 -6.03 5.78
C ASP A 179 -12.42 -5.85 5.51
N PHE A 180 -11.66 -6.95 5.48
CA PHE A 180 -10.25 -6.95 5.08
C PHE A 180 -10.07 -6.45 3.65
N PHE A 181 -10.84 -6.99 2.71
CA PHE A 181 -10.76 -6.66 1.30
C PHE A 181 -11.16 -5.22 1.04
N GLU A 182 -12.22 -4.72 1.70
CA GLU A 182 -12.67 -3.34 1.56
C GLU A 182 -11.61 -2.32 1.96
N LEU A 183 -10.98 -2.51 3.14
CA LEU A 183 -9.84 -1.67 3.52
C LEU A 183 -8.63 -1.88 2.58
N GLY A 184 -8.41 -3.13 2.16
CA GLY A 184 -7.32 -3.52 1.28
C GLY A 184 -7.35 -2.83 -0.10
N LYS A 185 -8.53 -2.53 -0.65
CA LYS A 185 -8.69 -1.73 -1.89
C LYS A 185 -8.05 -0.34 -1.80
N LEU A 186 -7.93 0.22 -0.59
CA LEU A 186 -7.37 1.54 -0.38
C LEU A 186 -5.84 1.52 -0.25
N ARG A 187 -5.25 0.38 0.10
CA ARG A 187 -3.80 0.23 0.30
C ARG A 187 -3.04 0.46 -1.01
N ASP A 188 -1.94 1.17 -0.93
CA ASP A 188 -1.10 1.46 -2.10
C ASP A 188 -0.44 0.18 -2.65
N SER A 189 -0.18 -0.82 -1.80
CA SER A 189 0.28 -2.13 -2.25
C SER A 189 -0.72 -2.76 -3.23
N THR A 190 -2.02 -2.73 -2.92
CA THR A 190 -3.08 -3.27 -3.79
C THR A 190 -3.22 -2.47 -5.08
N LYS A 191 -3.07 -1.13 -5.03
CA LYS A 191 -3.01 -0.29 -6.23
C LYS A 191 -1.80 -0.60 -7.11
N GLY A 192 -0.65 -0.88 -6.49
CA GLY A 192 0.56 -1.37 -7.17
C GLY A 192 0.31 -2.69 -7.88
N ILE A 193 -0.33 -3.66 -7.21
CA ILE A 193 -0.74 -4.94 -7.84
C ILE A 193 -1.62 -4.66 -9.06
N ARG A 194 -2.63 -3.80 -8.92
CA ARG A 194 -3.51 -3.41 -10.04
C ARG A 194 -2.74 -2.81 -11.19
N TYR A 195 -1.82 -1.90 -10.91
CA TYR A 195 -0.96 -1.33 -11.95
C TYR A 195 -0.20 -2.44 -12.68
N PHE A 196 0.50 -3.31 -11.94
CA PHE A 196 1.27 -4.40 -12.54
C PHE A 196 0.41 -5.35 -13.36
N CYS A 197 -0.80 -5.66 -12.89
CA CYS A 197 -1.73 -6.57 -13.56
C CYS A 197 -2.53 -5.94 -14.71
N SER A 198 -2.70 -4.62 -14.71
CA SER A 198 -3.35 -3.89 -15.79
C SER A 198 -2.41 -3.54 -16.94
N ALA A 199 -1.09 -3.61 -16.71
CA ALA A 199 -0.11 -3.56 -17.78
C ALA A 199 -0.15 -4.88 -18.56
N TYR A 200 -0.19 -4.82 -19.89
CA TYR A 200 -0.14 -5.99 -20.77
C TYR A 200 -1.33 -6.96 -20.62
N ASP A 201 -1.40 -8.00 -21.46
CA ASP A 201 -2.44 -9.05 -21.47
C ASP A 201 -2.38 -10.00 -20.23
N PHE A 202 -1.87 -9.55 -19.07
CA PHE A 202 -1.78 -10.38 -17.85
C PHE A 202 -3.15 -10.77 -17.30
N GLU A 203 -4.20 -9.99 -17.58
CA GLU A 203 -5.58 -10.37 -17.28
C GLU A 203 -5.93 -11.76 -17.85
N ARG A 204 -5.59 -12.00 -19.11
CA ARG A 204 -5.81 -13.29 -19.79
C ARG A 204 -5.02 -14.40 -19.10
N GLU A 205 -3.79 -14.10 -18.72
CA GLU A 205 -2.88 -15.05 -18.10
C GLU A 205 -3.30 -15.48 -16.69
N LEU A 206 -3.76 -14.53 -15.87
CA LEU A 206 -4.38 -14.81 -14.59
C LEU A 206 -5.56 -15.77 -14.81
N ASN A 207 -6.54 -15.39 -15.65
CA ASN A 207 -7.78 -16.13 -15.84
C ASN A 207 -7.63 -17.54 -16.42
N THR A 208 -6.71 -17.74 -17.37
CA THR A 208 -6.66 -18.97 -18.18
C THR A 208 -5.40 -19.79 -17.99
N GLY A 209 -4.28 -19.13 -17.68
CA GLY A 209 -2.98 -19.77 -17.53
C GLY A 209 -2.77 -20.18 -16.10
N PHE A 210 -2.56 -19.21 -15.21
CA PHE A 210 -2.09 -19.41 -13.85
C PHE A 210 -3.17 -19.99 -12.92
N PHE A 211 -4.37 -19.40 -12.86
CA PHE A 211 -5.41 -19.90 -11.94
C PHE A 211 -5.99 -21.26 -12.35
N ALA A 212 -5.94 -21.61 -13.64
CA ALA A 212 -6.36 -22.93 -14.10
C ALA A 212 -5.49 -24.09 -13.56
N GLN A 213 -4.24 -23.81 -13.19
CA GLN A 213 -3.30 -24.81 -12.67
C GLN A 213 -3.48 -25.04 -11.17
N LEU A 214 -4.18 -24.13 -10.50
CA LEU A 214 -4.38 -24.19 -9.07
C LEU A 214 -5.56 -25.12 -8.77
N GLN A 215 -5.32 -26.10 -7.89
CA GLN A 215 -6.35 -27.01 -7.40
C GLN A 215 -7.20 -26.30 -6.31
N ILE A 216 -8.08 -25.40 -6.74
CA ILE A 216 -8.97 -24.64 -5.87
C ILE A 216 -10.39 -25.20 -5.88
N ASN A 217 -11.02 -25.22 -4.70
CA ASN A 217 -12.43 -25.60 -4.56
C ASN A 217 -13.38 -24.45 -4.97
N GLU A 218 -14.70 -24.70 -4.97
CA GLU A 218 -15.70 -23.75 -5.47
C GLU A 218 -15.83 -22.47 -4.62
N ASN A 219 -15.76 -22.60 -3.30
CA ASN A 219 -15.81 -21.43 -2.39
C ASN A 219 -14.57 -20.56 -2.57
N GLN A 220 -13.38 -21.19 -2.64
CA GLN A 220 -12.13 -20.49 -2.96
C GLN A 220 -12.24 -19.81 -4.32
N ARG A 221 -12.79 -20.48 -5.34
CA ARG A 221 -12.96 -19.89 -6.66
C ARG A 221 -13.82 -18.62 -6.65
N GLN A 222 -14.86 -18.58 -5.83
CA GLN A 222 -15.71 -17.39 -5.70
C GLN A 222 -14.93 -16.20 -5.10
N GLU A 223 -14.22 -16.41 -3.99
CA GLU A 223 -13.38 -15.38 -3.34
C GLU A 223 -12.25 -14.93 -4.28
N TYR A 224 -11.62 -15.89 -4.97
CA TYR A 224 -10.59 -15.63 -5.97
C TYR A 224 -11.13 -14.71 -7.06
N ASN A 225 -12.30 -15.02 -7.62
CA ASN A 225 -12.87 -14.20 -8.69
C ASN A 225 -13.18 -12.77 -8.23
N GLU A 226 -13.78 -12.58 -7.04
CA GLU A 226 -14.08 -11.25 -6.51
C GLU A 226 -12.81 -10.39 -6.35
N VAL A 227 -11.78 -10.95 -5.73
CA VAL A 227 -10.50 -10.25 -5.55
C VAL A 227 -9.82 -9.99 -6.89
N LEU A 228 -9.80 -10.98 -7.78
CA LEU A 228 -9.16 -10.86 -9.08
C LEU A 228 -9.85 -9.86 -9.99
N ASP A 229 -11.17 -9.79 -9.99
CA ASP A 229 -11.91 -8.83 -10.82
C ASP A 229 -11.58 -7.39 -10.41
N TYR A 230 -11.42 -7.14 -9.11
CA TYR A 230 -10.89 -5.86 -8.64
C TYR A 230 -9.44 -5.64 -9.09
N LEU A 231 -8.56 -6.63 -8.92
CA LEU A 231 -7.13 -6.51 -9.27
C LEU A 231 -6.87 -6.30 -10.76
N LYS A 232 -7.75 -6.80 -11.64
CA LYS A 232 -7.66 -6.61 -13.10
C LYS A 232 -8.15 -5.24 -13.56
N THR A 233 -8.93 -4.55 -12.74
CA THR A 233 -9.52 -3.27 -13.15
C THR A 233 -8.40 -2.25 -13.40
N PRO A 234 -8.32 -1.63 -14.60
CA PRO A 234 -7.24 -0.73 -14.96
C PRO A 234 -6.97 0.30 -13.88
N PHE A 235 -5.71 0.39 -13.45
CA PHE A 235 -5.32 1.41 -12.48
C PHE A 235 -5.12 2.73 -13.22
N VAL A 236 -6.03 3.67 -12.99
CA VAL A 236 -5.89 5.04 -13.46
C VAL A 236 -5.47 5.89 -12.29
N TRP A 237 -4.27 6.45 -12.34
CA TRP A 237 -3.84 7.40 -11.33
C TRP A 237 -4.60 8.71 -11.52
N GLU A 238 -5.46 9.07 -10.56
CA GLU A 238 -6.40 10.18 -10.71
C GLU A 238 -5.77 11.56 -10.44
N PHE A 239 -4.55 11.62 -9.88
CA PHE A 239 -3.89 12.87 -9.54
C PHE A 239 -3.69 13.81 -10.75
N PHE A 240 -3.55 13.26 -11.97
CA PHE A 240 -3.44 14.04 -13.20
C PHE A 240 -4.77 14.26 -13.96
N LYS A 241 -5.93 13.90 -13.39
CA LYS A 241 -7.23 14.27 -13.97
C LYS A 241 -7.60 15.70 -13.57
N GLN A 242 -6.90 16.70 -14.10
CA GLN A 242 -7.35 18.10 -14.16
C GLN A 242 -7.14 18.66 -15.57
#